data_AF-A0A679JBM9-F1
#
_entry.id   AF-A0A679JBM9-F1
#
_cell.length_a   1.000
_cell.length_b   1.000
_cell.length_c   1.000
_cell.angle_alpha   90.00
_cell.angle_beta   90.00
_cell.angle_gamma   90.00
#
_symmetry.space_group_name_H-M   'P 1'
#
loop_
_entity.id
_entity.type
_entity.pdbx_description
1 polymer ?
#
loop_
_entity_poly.entity_id
_entity_poly.type
_entity_poly.pdbx_seq_one_letter_code
_entity_poly.pdbx_strand_id
1 'polypeptide(L)'
;MIYVPPELHRAMRQVALDENRTESDVYGEAAQTFLTARGIPPVRTPARIAEANSQSSTMADLVKAIEHQGRRIDEVHASIAATRTAGNGSAPAGTKAAGAMKLLLGILKEAGAAGVGRRDLATAMHEAGVKSGTTEVAQAVLRGAGVVRTERGRWFIDGV
;
A
#
# COMPACT_ATOMS: atom_id res chain seq x y z
N MET A 1 -10.18 21.17 -22.60
CA MET A 1 -9.38 20.72 -21.45
C MET A 1 -8.65 21.95 -20.91
N ILE A 2 -8.99 22.42 -19.72
CA ILE A 2 -8.34 23.61 -19.13
C ILE A 2 -7.08 23.14 -18.43
N TYR A 3 -5.95 23.76 -18.75
CA TYR A 3 -4.70 23.47 -18.06
C TYR A 3 -4.70 24.18 -16.70
N VAL A 4 -4.48 23.41 -15.64
CA VAL A 4 -4.27 23.93 -14.29
C VAL A 4 -2.83 23.60 -13.90
N PRO A 5 -2.01 24.60 -13.50
CA PRO A 5 -0.66 24.35 -13.03
C PRO A 5 -0.63 23.35 -11.86
N PRO A 6 0.34 22.43 -11.81
CA PRO A 6 0.36 21.34 -10.83
C PRO A 6 0.45 21.84 -9.38
N GLU A 7 1.13 22.95 -9.13
CA GLU A 7 1.24 23.53 -7.79
C GLU A 7 -0.10 24.12 -7.30
N LEU A 8 -0.85 24.78 -8.20
CA LEU A 8 -2.20 25.25 -7.89
C LEU A 8 -3.13 24.06 -7.64
N HIS A 9 -2.97 22.98 -8.41
CA HIS A 9 -3.78 21.78 -8.23
C HIS A 9 -3.55 21.11 -6.87
N ARG A 10 -2.30 21.05 -6.41
CA ARG A 10 -1.97 20.56 -5.06
C ARG A 10 -2.57 21.43 -3.96
N ALA A 11 -2.47 22.75 -4.08
CA ALA A 11 -3.03 23.67 -3.09
C ALA A 11 -4.56 23.52 -2.97
N MET A 12 -5.26 23.42 -4.10
CA MET A 12 -6.72 23.23 -4.12
C MET A 12 -7.13 21.87 -3.56
N ARG A 13 -6.34 20.81 -3.82
CA ARG A 13 -6.55 19.49 -3.20
C ARG A 13 -6.40 19.53 -1.68
N GLN A 14 -5.42 20.28 -1.17
CA GLN A 14 -5.23 20.41 0.27
C GLN A 14 -6.45 21.06 0.93
N VAL A 15 -6.95 22.17 0.37
CA VAL A 15 -8.16 22.84 0.85
C VAL A 15 -9.38 21.92 0.81
N ALA A 16 -9.54 21.14 -0.25
CA ALA A 16 -10.63 20.17 -0.37
C ALA A 16 -10.59 19.12 0.75
N LEU A 17 -9.39 18.64 1.11
CA LEU A 17 -9.22 17.68 2.21
C LEU A 17 -9.49 18.32 3.58
N ASP A 18 -8.99 19.54 3.79
CA ASP A 18 -9.16 20.26 5.07
C ASP A 18 -10.65 20.60 5.33
N GLU A 19 -11.42 20.89 4.28
CA GLU A 19 -12.86 21.20 4.37
C GLU A 19 -13.78 19.97 4.20
N ASN A 20 -13.22 18.77 3.97
CA ASN A 20 -13.97 17.55 3.67
C ASN A 20 -14.94 17.71 2.48
N ARG A 21 -14.48 18.39 1.42
CA ARG A 21 -15.22 18.68 0.18
C ARG A 21 -14.54 18.03 -1.03
N THR A 22 -15.23 17.99 -2.17
CA THR A 22 -14.61 17.49 -3.41
C THR A 22 -13.76 18.57 -4.07
N GLU A 23 -12.66 18.19 -4.73
CA GLU A 23 -11.80 19.13 -5.48
C GLU A 23 -12.62 19.96 -6.48
N SER A 24 -13.57 19.33 -7.17
CA SER A 24 -14.46 19.95 -8.15
C SER A 24 -15.29 21.09 -7.56
N ASP A 25 -15.75 20.94 -6.30
CA ASP A 25 -16.55 21.97 -5.63
C ASP A 25 -15.71 23.20 -5.31
N VAL A 26 -14.46 22.99 -4.87
CA VAL A 26 -13.52 24.08 -4.56
C VAL A 26 -13.17 24.86 -5.84
N TYR A 27 -12.95 24.16 -6.96
CA TYR A 27 -12.75 24.81 -8.27
C TYR A 27 -14.01 25.53 -8.75
N GLY A 28 -15.18 24.93 -8.58
CA GLY A 28 -16.46 25.52 -8.97
C GLY A 28 -16.73 26.83 -8.23
N GLU A 29 -16.50 26.85 -6.92
CA GLU A 29 -16.65 28.03 -6.07
C GLU A 29 -15.62 29.12 -6.41
N ALA A 30 -14.35 28.76 -6.60
CA ALA A 30 -13.31 29.71 -6.99
C ALA A 30 -13.62 30.34 -8.36
N ALA A 31 -14.06 29.53 -9.33
CA ALA A 31 -14.47 30.01 -10.65
C ALA A 31 -15.71 30.90 -10.59
N GLN A 32 -16.70 30.53 -9.77
CA GLN A 32 -17.91 31.31 -9.56
C GLN A 32 -17.61 32.68 -8.93
N THR A 33 -16.72 32.71 -7.94
CA THR A 33 -16.25 33.94 -7.29
C THR A 33 -15.52 34.83 -8.29
N PHE A 34 -14.62 34.26 -9.11
CA PHE A 34 -13.88 34.98 -10.15
C PHE A 34 -14.81 35.59 -11.22
N LEU A 35 -15.81 34.83 -11.68
CA LEU A 35 -16.79 35.30 -12.67
C LEU A 35 -17.68 36.41 -12.10
N THR A 36 -18.11 36.27 -10.84
CA THR A 36 -18.92 37.28 -10.14
C THR A 36 -18.16 38.59 -9.98
N ALA A 37 -16.87 38.54 -9.62
CA ALA A 37 -16.00 39.72 -9.54
C ALA A 37 -15.81 40.44 -10.89
N ARG A 38 -16.03 39.72 -12.01
CA ARG A 38 -15.98 40.27 -13.37
C ARG A 38 -17.35 40.71 -13.88
N GLY A 39 -18.39 40.68 -13.04
CA GLY A 39 -19.75 41.04 -13.42
C GLY A 39 -20.43 40.02 -14.35
N ILE A 40 -19.87 38.82 -14.49
CA ILE A 40 -20.46 37.74 -15.28
C ILE A 40 -21.39 36.95 -14.35
N PRO A 41 -22.71 36.96 -14.58
CA PRO A 41 -23.64 36.26 -13.70
C PRO A 41 -23.36 34.75 -13.76
N PRO A 42 -23.20 34.09 -12.60
CA PRO A 42 -22.97 32.65 -12.60
C PRO A 42 -24.22 31.94 -13.13
N VAL A 43 -24.01 30.98 -14.04
CA VAL A 43 -25.05 30.04 -14.45
C VAL A 43 -25.41 29.24 -13.20
N ARG A 44 -26.56 29.56 -12.59
CA ARG A 44 -27.15 28.81 -11.48
C ARG A 44 -27.50 27.42 -11.98
N THR A 45 -26.56 26.50 -11.86
CA THR A 45 -26.88 25.09 -11.78
C THR A 45 -27.56 24.93 -10.42
N PRO A 46 -28.77 24.34 -10.32
CA PRO A 46 -29.42 24.18 -9.03
C PRO A 46 -28.41 23.52 -8.10
N ALA A 47 -28.23 24.13 -6.93
CA ALA A 47 -27.50 23.50 -5.86
C ALA A 47 -27.99 22.06 -5.80
N ARG A 48 -27.10 21.10 -6.12
CA ARG A 48 -27.24 19.82 -5.46
C ARG A 48 -27.13 20.22 -4.00
N ILE A 49 -28.29 20.32 -3.36
CA ILE A 49 -28.44 19.92 -1.99
C ILE A 49 -27.70 18.59 -2.01
N ALA A 50 -26.44 18.61 -1.55
CA ALA A 50 -25.91 17.43 -0.91
C ALA A 50 -26.98 17.19 0.14
N GLU A 51 -27.91 16.31 -0.17
CA GLU A 51 -28.57 15.52 0.83
C GLU A 51 -27.38 14.97 1.60
N ALA A 52 -27.02 15.71 2.63
CA ALA A 52 -26.38 15.18 3.81
C ALA A 52 -27.33 14.06 4.15
N ASN A 53 -26.98 12.89 3.64
CA ASN A 53 -27.54 11.63 4.02
C ASN A 53 -26.98 11.41 5.43
N SER A 54 -27.35 12.30 6.36
CA SER A 54 -27.57 12.01 7.75
C SER A 54 -28.79 11.10 7.79
N GLN A 55 -28.66 9.93 7.15
CA GLN A 55 -29.13 8.71 7.76
C GLN A 55 -28.47 8.73 9.12
N SER A 56 -29.26 9.19 10.11
CA SER A 56 -29.04 8.93 11.52
C SER A 56 -28.63 7.47 11.61
N SER A 57 -27.33 7.20 11.64
CA SER A 57 -26.77 5.89 11.91
C SER A 57 -27.27 5.56 13.29
N THR A 58 -28.34 4.79 13.33
CA THR A 58 -28.99 4.40 14.57
C THR A 58 -28.02 3.44 15.26
N MET A 59 -27.99 3.40 16.60
CA MET A 59 -27.12 2.47 17.34
C MET A 59 -27.27 1.01 16.84
N ALA A 60 -28.44 0.64 16.32
CA ALA A 60 -28.71 -0.64 15.66
C ALA A 60 -27.86 -0.88 14.40
N ASP A 61 -27.59 0.15 13.59
CA ASP A 61 -26.76 0.08 12.40
C ASP A 61 -25.28 -0.10 12.78
N LEU A 62 -24.85 0.55 13.86
CA LEU A 62 -23.51 0.35 14.43
C LEU A 62 -23.34 -1.07 14.98
N VAL A 63 -24.30 -1.57 15.75
CA VAL A 63 -24.28 -2.95 16.27
C VAL A 63 -24.22 -3.96 15.12
N LYS A 64 -25.05 -3.77 14.08
CA LYS A 64 -25.05 -4.63 12.90
C LYS A 64 -23.74 -4.57 12.12
N ALA A 65 -23.12 -3.38 12.02
CA ALA A 65 -21.82 -3.22 11.40
C ALA A 65 -20.71 -3.92 12.21
N ILE A 66 -20.74 -3.80 13.54
CA ILE A 66 -19.79 -4.46 14.45
C ILE A 66 -19.93 -5.99 14.38
N GLU A 67 -21.14 -6.53 14.38
CA GLU A 67 -21.37 -7.98 14.20
C GLU A 67 -20.92 -8.48 12.82
N HIS A 68 -21.10 -7.67 11.78
CA HIS A 68 -20.61 -8.00 10.45
C HIS A 68 -19.07 -7.98 10.40
N GLN A 69 -18.44 -7.02 11.09
CA GLN A 69 -16.99 -6.99 11.25
C GLN A 69 -16.47 -8.18 12.05
N GLY A 70 -17.15 -8.58 13.14
CA GLY A 70 -16.81 -9.77 13.92
C GLY A 70 -16.81 -11.03 13.07
N ARG A 71 -17.86 -11.27 12.28
CA ARG A 71 -17.92 -12.41 11.35
C ARG A 71 -16.82 -12.38 10.29
N ARG A 72 -16.49 -11.21 9.75
CA ARG A 72 -15.38 -11.08 8.80
C ARG A 72 -14.02 -11.37 9.44
N ILE A 73 -13.81 -11.01 10.70
CA ILE A 73 -12.59 -11.34 11.45
C ILE A 73 -12.52 -12.85 11.67
N ASP A 74 -13.62 -13.49 12.05
CA ASP A 74 -13.69 -14.95 12.24
C ASP A 74 -13.45 -15.71 10.92
N GLU A 75 -14.01 -15.24 9.81
CA GLU A 75 -13.74 -15.78 8.47
C GLU A 75 -12.27 -15.60 8.06
N VAL A 76 -11.68 -14.44 8.35
CA VAL A 76 -10.25 -14.20 8.11
C VAL A 76 -9.41 -15.13 8.98
N HIS A 77 -9.73 -15.29 10.25
CA HIS A 77 -9.03 -16.21 11.15
C HIS A 77 -9.18 -17.67 10.70
N ALA A 78 -10.38 -18.08 10.26
CA ALA A 78 -10.61 -19.40 9.68
C ALA A 78 -9.85 -19.60 8.37
N SER A 79 -9.77 -18.59 7.52
CA SER A 79 -8.97 -18.62 6.28
C SER A 79 -7.48 -18.73 6.57
N ILE A 80 -6.96 -18.01 7.58
CA ILE A 80 -5.57 -18.08 8.01
C ILE A 80 -5.28 -19.46 8.61
N ALA A 81 -6.18 -20.00 9.43
CA ALA A 81 -6.07 -21.35 9.99
C ALA A 81 -6.09 -22.42 8.88
N ALA A 82 -6.97 -22.29 7.89
CA ALA A 82 -7.04 -23.16 6.72
C ALA A 82 -5.78 -23.03 5.83
N THR A 83 -5.21 -21.83 5.70
CA THR A 83 -3.96 -21.61 4.96
C THR A 83 -2.76 -22.19 5.72
N ARG A 84 -2.80 -22.19 7.06
CA ARG A 84 -1.79 -22.80 7.92
C ARG A 84 -1.85 -24.33 7.90
N THR A 85 -3.04 -24.92 7.76
CA THR A 85 -3.21 -26.38 7.63
C THR A 85 -3.03 -26.89 6.20
N ALA A 86 -3.18 -26.03 5.17
CA ALA A 86 -2.90 -26.34 3.76
C ALA A 86 -1.41 -26.35 3.38
N GLY A 87 -0.50 -26.45 4.35
CA GLY A 87 0.97 -26.47 4.18
C GLY A 87 1.55 -27.66 3.40
N ASN A 88 0.74 -28.46 2.70
CA ASN A 88 1.19 -29.59 1.87
C ASN A 88 0.93 -29.42 0.35
N GLY A 89 0.50 -28.25 -0.11
CA GLY A 89 0.25 -27.98 -1.53
C GLY A 89 1.01 -26.76 -2.04
N SER A 90 1.75 -26.90 -3.15
CA SER A 90 2.60 -25.89 -3.78
C SER A 90 1.99 -24.47 -3.79
N ALA A 91 2.59 -23.57 -3.01
CA ALA A 91 2.15 -22.19 -2.86
C ALA A 91 2.26 -21.36 -4.17
N PRO A 92 1.38 -20.35 -4.37
CA PRO A 92 1.32 -19.52 -5.59
C PRO A 92 2.64 -18.76 -5.86
N ALA A 93 2.90 -18.42 -7.12
CA ALA A 93 4.22 -17.94 -7.59
C ALA A 93 4.80 -16.74 -6.80
N GLY A 94 3.96 -15.86 -6.24
CA GLY A 94 4.39 -14.72 -5.43
C GLY A 94 4.80 -15.04 -3.99
N THR A 95 4.31 -16.12 -3.38
CA THR A 95 4.63 -16.46 -1.97
C THR A 95 5.99 -17.09 -1.82
N LYS A 96 6.48 -17.80 -2.85
CA LYS A 96 7.83 -18.39 -2.86
C LYS A 96 8.92 -17.32 -2.91
N ALA A 97 8.72 -16.27 -3.70
CA ALA A 97 9.65 -15.14 -3.77
C ALA A 97 9.64 -14.35 -2.45
N ALA A 98 8.48 -14.06 -1.87
CA ALA A 98 8.37 -13.39 -0.57
C ALA A 98 8.99 -14.23 0.58
N GLY A 99 8.78 -15.54 0.56
CA GLY A 99 9.41 -16.47 1.50
C GLY A 99 10.93 -16.49 1.36
N ALA A 100 11.44 -16.52 0.12
CA ALA A 100 12.87 -16.43 -0.16
C ALA A 100 13.47 -15.08 0.29
N MET A 101 12.76 -13.96 0.09
CA MET A 101 13.20 -12.65 0.58
C MET A 101 13.31 -12.62 2.10
N LYS A 102 12.30 -13.16 2.81
CA LYS A 102 12.30 -13.23 4.28
C LYS A 102 13.46 -14.07 4.80
N LEU A 103 13.71 -15.23 4.19
CA LEU A 103 14.83 -16.10 4.55
C LEU A 103 16.17 -15.43 4.28
N LEU A 104 16.33 -14.78 3.12
CA LEU A 104 17.55 -14.06 2.76
C LEU A 104 17.85 -12.94 3.76
N LEU A 105 16.86 -12.13 4.13
CA LEU A 105 17.02 -11.10 5.15
C LEU A 105 17.33 -11.69 6.53
N GLY A 106 16.76 -12.84 6.89
CA GLY A 106 17.11 -13.56 8.12
C GLY A 106 18.57 -13.98 8.16
N ILE A 107 19.06 -14.62 7.09
CA ILE A 107 20.45 -15.06 6.96
C ILE A 107 21.41 -13.87 7.02
N LEU A 108 21.10 -12.76 6.33
CA LEU A 108 21.95 -11.57 6.37
C LEU A 108 21.90 -10.86 7.73
N LYS A 109 20.76 -10.89 8.43
CA LYS A 109 20.64 -10.34 9.78
C LYS A 109 21.50 -11.10 10.78
N GLU A 110 21.54 -12.43 10.68
CA GLU A 110 22.39 -13.28 11.53
C GLU A 110 23.89 -13.03 11.26
N ALA A 111 24.26 -12.79 10.00
CA ALA A 111 25.64 -12.49 9.63
C ALA A 111 26.11 -11.08 10.03
N GLY A 112 25.17 -10.14 10.22
CA GLY A 112 25.45 -8.77 10.66
C GLY A 112 26.51 -8.05 9.82
N ALA A 113 27.40 -7.32 10.49
CA ALA A 113 28.46 -6.52 9.84
C ALA A 113 29.51 -7.35 9.10
N ALA A 114 29.61 -8.67 9.36
CA ALA A 114 30.53 -9.53 8.64
C ALA A 114 30.05 -9.79 7.20
N GLY A 115 28.73 -9.80 6.98
CA GLY A 115 28.12 -10.12 5.70
C GLY A 115 28.34 -11.56 5.24
N VAL A 116 27.56 -11.99 4.25
CA VAL A 116 27.54 -13.40 3.79
C VAL A 116 28.19 -13.52 2.42
N GLY A 117 29.11 -14.47 2.26
CA GLY A 117 29.72 -14.77 0.97
C GLY A 117 28.68 -15.33 -0.02
N ARG A 118 28.87 -15.07 -1.32
CA ARG A 118 27.93 -15.54 -2.35
C ARG A 118 27.68 -17.05 -2.34
N ARG A 119 28.73 -17.85 -2.08
CA ARG A 119 28.63 -19.32 -2.01
C ARG A 119 27.87 -19.74 -0.76
N ASP A 120 28.20 -19.17 0.39
CA ASP A 120 27.56 -19.49 1.67
C ASP A 120 26.08 -19.12 1.65
N LEU A 121 25.73 -17.98 1.04
CA LEU A 121 24.35 -17.58 0.85
C LEU A 121 23.58 -18.54 -0.07
N ALA A 122 24.21 -19.00 -1.15
CA ALA A 122 23.60 -19.98 -2.05
C ALA A 122 23.39 -21.33 -1.36
N THR A 123 24.36 -21.79 -0.57
CA THR A 123 24.26 -23.02 0.24
C THR A 123 23.15 -22.90 1.27
N ALA A 124 23.13 -21.85 2.08
CA ALA A 124 22.09 -21.62 3.09
C ALA A 124 20.69 -21.53 2.48
N MET A 125 20.57 -20.93 1.30
CA MET A 125 19.29 -20.86 0.60
C MET A 125 18.85 -22.20 0.01
N HIS A 126 19.79 -23.01 -0.45
CA HIS A 126 19.53 -24.36 -0.93
C HIS A 126 19.12 -25.30 0.20
N GLU A 127 19.81 -25.24 1.35
CA GLU A 127 19.47 -25.98 2.57
C GLU A 127 18.07 -25.60 3.09
N ALA A 128 17.67 -24.33 2.96
CA ALA A 128 16.32 -23.87 3.25
C ALA A 128 15.27 -24.29 2.20
N GLY A 129 15.64 -25.09 1.20
CA GLY A 129 14.73 -25.62 0.18
C GLY A 129 14.32 -24.61 -0.91
N VAL A 130 15.02 -23.48 -1.04
CA VAL A 130 14.72 -22.45 -2.04
C VAL A 130 15.40 -22.80 -3.37
N LYS A 131 14.62 -22.81 -4.46
CA LYS A 131 15.15 -23.03 -5.82
C LYS A 131 16.00 -21.84 -6.27
N SER A 132 17.12 -22.10 -6.98
CA SER A 132 18.06 -21.07 -7.46
C SER A 132 17.39 -19.89 -8.15
N GLY A 133 16.42 -20.14 -9.04
CA GLY A 133 15.70 -19.08 -9.75
C GLY A 133 14.86 -18.17 -8.84
N THR A 134 14.31 -18.70 -7.73
CA THR A 134 13.58 -17.90 -6.75
C THR A 134 14.53 -17.05 -5.91
N THR A 135 15.71 -17.58 -5.60
CA THR A 135 16.78 -16.86 -4.90
C THR A 135 17.29 -15.67 -5.71
N GLU A 136 17.48 -15.85 -7.02
CA GLU A 136 17.91 -14.77 -7.93
C GLU A 136 16.86 -13.66 -8.03
N VAL A 137 15.58 -14.01 -8.12
CA VAL A 137 14.48 -13.03 -8.10
C VAL A 137 14.43 -12.27 -6.78
N ALA A 138 14.57 -12.96 -5.65
CA ALA A 138 14.61 -12.32 -4.33
C ALA A 138 15.81 -11.36 -4.20
N GLN A 139 16.99 -11.78 -4.66
CA GLN A 139 18.18 -10.95 -4.69
C GLN A 139 18.01 -9.70 -5.57
N ALA A 140 17.44 -9.84 -6.76
CA ALA A 140 17.21 -8.74 -7.69
C ALA A 140 16.23 -7.71 -7.12
N VAL A 141 15.12 -8.17 -6.52
CA VAL A 141 14.13 -7.29 -5.89
C VAL A 141 14.72 -6.55 -4.69
N LEU A 142 15.44 -7.24 -3.80
CA LEU A 142 16.02 -6.62 -2.61
C LEU A 142 17.15 -5.62 -2.96
N ARG A 143 17.91 -5.89 -4.03
CA ARG A 143 18.88 -4.95 -4.56
C ARG A 143 18.22 -3.74 -5.21
N GLY A 144 17.16 -3.95 -6.00
CA GLY A 144 16.39 -2.86 -6.62
C GLY A 144 15.70 -1.95 -5.60
N ALA A 145 15.29 -2.51 -4.45
CA ALA A 145 14.72 -1.77 -3.34
C ALA A 145 15.75 -1.06 -2.45
N GLY A 146 17.06 -1.26 -2.68
CA GLY A 146 18.12 -0.65 -1.87
C GLY A 146 18.26 -1.25 -0.47
N VAL A 147 17.63 -2.39 -0.18
CA VAL A 147 17.66 -3.02 1.16
C VAL A 147 18.96 -3.81 1.38
N VAL A 148 19.58 -4.27 0.30
CA VAL A 148 20.74 -5.17 0.36
C VAL A 148 21.82 -4.68 -0.60
N ARG A 149 23.06 -4.54 -0.08
CA ARG A 149 24.23 -4.17 -0.88
C ARG A 149 25.18 -5.36 -1.04
N THR A 150 25.89 -5.39 -2.17
CA THR A 150 26.93 -6.39 -2.43
C THR A 150 28.28 -5.69 -2.54
N GLU A 151 29.20 -5.99 -1.63
CA GLU A 151 30.54 -5.42 -1.59
C GLU A 151 31.57 -6.55 -1.55
N ARG A 152 32.57 -6.50 -2.45
CA ARG A 152 33.66 -7.52 -2.55
C ARG A 152 33.16 -8.98 -2.57
N GLY A 153 32.00 -9.23 -3.19
CA GLY A 153 31.40 -10.56 -3.30
C GLY A 153 30.65 -11.04 -2.04
N ARG A 154 30.47 -10.16 -1.05
CA ARG A 154 29.69 -10.39 0.17
C ARG A 154 28.41 -9.56 0.16
N TRP A 155 27.38 -10.09 0.78
CA TRP A 155 26.05 -9.51 0.86
C TRP A 155 25.81 -8.94 2.25
N PHE A 156 25.22 -7.74 2.32
CA PHE A 156 24.96 -7.00 3.56
C PHE A 156 23.57 -6.37 3.51
N ILE A 157 22.92 -6.24 4.66
CA ILE A 157 21.72 -5.38 4.80
C ILE A 157 22.20 -3.93 4.89
N ASP A 158 21.57 -3.05 4.11
CA ASP A 158 21.83 -1.63 4.18
C ASP A 158 21.11 -1.01 5.39
N GLY A 159 21.84 -0.27 6.23
CA GLY A 159 21.28 0.34 7.46
C GLY A 159 21.46 -0.44 8.77
N VAL A 160 22.40 -1.40 8.84
CA VAL A 160 22.90 -2.01 10.09
C VAL A 160 24.35 -1.63 10.32
#